data_AF-A0A327NKU0-F1
#
_entry.id   AF-A0A327NKU0-F1
#
_cell.length_a   1.000
_cell.length_b   1.000
_cell.length_c   1.000
_cell.angle_alpha   90.00
_cell.angle_beta   90.00
_cell.angle_gamma   90.00
#
_symmetry.space_group_name_H-M   'P 1'
#
loop_
_entity.id
_entity.type
_entity.pdbx_description
1 polymer ?
#
loop_
_entity_poly.entity_id
_entity_poly.type
_entity_poly.pdbx_seq_one_letter_code
_entity_poly.pdbx_strand_id
1 'polypeptide(L)'
;MQTISEVNADIDNAIKDTPPKNVSPAGLRVILKKVTTFVDDLTANKLSAWFKVGVGTPSLNATDSVYRTGKVVIGRTTEDITGAALQAESFSLGSILYSVGGYFDPSVTDFDTITQVGIHCFGGSGWLAGGHGPGTAFSSVFPFGALIVSRGVGGGFIQQYIDNNSGFIYVRQKWVTNAWGAWYSPNRPTDLQINNSLKFDNTLANKKVVLYDSGSDHQFFGFGIQADTFRYQLGTTSGSHVFYAGTSPATSNELARFQGNGLADFAYNGRFKGNITPGPGAGVEICYSAVPNSGSIICYDRTAGVYKDLLIDAATLLLNSGNGGKVGAGTTTPTSTVHIKGATGHQQLRLETAYTPTGTADANGAIGQVAWDTTYFYIKTSAGWKRTAALATF
;
A
#
# COMPACT_ATOMS: atom_id res chain seq x y z
N MET A 1 74.40 -31.88 -41.53
CA MET A 1 74.13 -30.44 -41.66
C MET A 1 75.48 -29.81 -41.92
N GLN A 2 75.69 -29.14 -43.06
CA GLN A 2 77.00 -28.56 -43.36
C GLN A 2 77.38 -27.56 -42.26
N THR A 3 78.64 -27.57 -41.83
CA THR A 3 79.15 -26.54 -40.92
C THR A 3 79.28 -25.21 -41.66
N ILE A 4 79.26 -24.08 -40.96
CA ILE A 4 79.48 -22.77 -41.61
C ILE A 4 80.83 -22.65 -42.26
N SER A 5 81.85 -23.36 -41.75
CA SER A 5 83.14 -23.42 -42.44
C SER A 5 83.01 -24.09 -43.81
N GLU A 6 82.17 -25.14 -43.92
CA GLU A 6 81.89 -25.83 -45.19
C GLU A 6 81.07 -24.94 -46.13
N VAL A 7 80.02 -24.27 -45.64
CA VAL A 7 79.21 -23.35 -46.45
C VAL A 7 80.05 -22.16 -46.93
N ASN A 8 80.94 -21.62 -46.10
CA ASN A 8 81.83 -20.52 -46.47
C ASN A 8 82.86 -20.96 -47.51
N ALA A 9 83.37 -22.19 -47.42
CA ALA A 9 84.26 -22.77 -48.42
C ALA A 9 83.54 -23.00 -49.75
N ASP A 10 82.28 -23.46 -49.71
CA ASP A 10 81.44 -23.62 -50.89
C ASP A 10 81.17 -22.28 -51.59
N ILE A 11 80.91 -21.21 -50.81
CA ILE A 11 80.76 -19.84 -51.33
C ILE A 11 82.05 -19.38 -52.04
N ASP A 12 83.22 -19.68 -51.47
CA ASP A 12 84.51 -19.32 -52.07
C ASP A 12 84.77 -20.05 -53.38
N ASN A 13 84.43 -21.34 -53.45
CA ASN A 13 84.62 -22.20 -54.61
C ASN A 13 83.62 -21.93 -55.73
N ALA A 14 82.37 -21.60 -55.39
CA ALA A 14 81.30 -21.35 -56.35
C ALA A 14 81.44 -20.00 -57.07
N ILE A 15 81.99 -18.99 -56.39
CA ILE A 15 82.19 -17.65 -56.95
C ILE A 15 83.60 -17.56 -57.54
N LYS A 16 83.73 -17.91 -58.82
CA LYS A 16 85.00 -17.82 -59.56
C LYS A 16 85.42 -16.36 -59.78
N ASP A 17 86.73 -16.12 -59.92
CA ASP A 17 87.32 -14.78 -60.09
C ASP A 17 86.99 -14.09 -61.43
N THR A 18 86.15 -14.70 -62.27
CA THR A 18 85.67 -14.11 -63.52
C THR A 18 84.40 -13.29 -63.25
N PRO A 19 84.45 -11.95 -63.34
CA PRO A 19 83.37 -11.10 -62.83
C PRO A 19 82.11 -11.14 -63.70
N PRO A 20 80.91 -11.24 -63.10
CA PRO A 20 79.69 -10.69 -63.69
C PRO A 20 79.81 -9.16 -63.72
N LYS A 21 79.29 -8.51 -64.78
CA LYS A 21 79.35 -7.03 -64.90
C LYS A 21 78.74 -6.36 -63.65
N ASN A 22 79.51 -5.47 -63.03
CA ASN A 22 79.14 -4.52 -61.96
C ASN A 22 79.19 -4.97 -60.49
N VAL A 23 79.67 -6.18 -60.15
CA VAL A 23 79.93 -6.55 -58.75
C VAL A 23 81.26 -7.28 -58.65
N SER A 24 82.13 -6.85 -57.72
CA SER A 24 83.38 -7.56 -57.50
C SER A 24 83.09 -8.93 -56.86
N PRO A 25 83.66 -10.04 -57.37
CA PRO A 25 83.52 -11.36 -56.77
C PRO A 25 83.89 -11.39 -55.27
N ALA A 26 84.83 -10.54 -54.86
CA ALA A 26 85.19 -10.36 -53.45
C ALA A 26 84.04 -9.75 -52.61
N GLY A 27 83.35 -8.74 -53.11
CA GLY A 27 82.23 -8.11 -52.41
C GLY A 27 81.05 -9.07 -52.21
N LEU A 28 80.73 -9.87 -53.23
CA LEU A 28 79.66 -10.86 -53.15
C LEU A 28 79.96 -11.96 -52.12
N ARG A 29 81.21 -12.46 -52.09
CA ARG A 29 81.66 -13.44 -51.07
C ARG A 29 81.54 -12.88 -49.66
N VAL A 30 81.91 -11.62 -49.42
CA VAL A 30 81.78 -10.98 -48.10
C VAL A 30 80.33 -10.84 -47.67
N ILE A 31 79.42 -10.42 -48.55
CA ILE A 31 78.00 -10.26 -48.22
C ILE A 31 77.38 -11.62 -47.88
N LEU A 32 77.61 -12.64 -48.71
CA LEU A 32 77.04 -13.96 -48.49
C LEU A 32 77.55 -14.56 -47.18
N LYS A 33 78.86 -14.49 -46.91
CA LYS A 33 79.44 -14.96 -45.64
C LYS A 33 78.86 -14.23 -44.42
N LYS A 34 78.60 -12.91 -44.52
CA LYS A 34 77.93 -12.15 -43.45
C LYS A 34 76.50 -12.62 -43.20
N VAL A 35 75.75 -12.98 -44.24
CA VAL A 35 74.41 -13.55 -44.09
C VAL A 35 74.48 -14.93 -43.42
N THR A 36 75.45 -15.77 -43.80
CA THR A 36 75.64 -17.09 -43.17
C THR A 36 75.97 -16.93 -41.69
N THR A 37 76.87 -16.01 -41.33
CA THR A 37 77.19 -15.70 -39.92
C THR A 37 75.98 -15.13 -39.17
N PHE A 38 75.19 -14.24 -39.78
CA PHE A 38 73.97 -13.71 -39.16
C PHE A 38 72.95 -14.81 -38.86
N VAL A 39 72.72 -15.73 -39.81
CA VAL A 39 71.82 -16.87 -39.61
C VAL A 39 72.35 -17.80 -38.52
N ASP A 40 73.66 -18.03 -38.47
CA ASP A 40 74.25 -18.84 -37.39
C ASP A 40 74.09 -18.17 -36.03
N ASP A 41 74.35 -16.87 -35.92
CA ASP A 41 74.15 -16.14 -34.68
C ASP A 41 72.68 -16.22 -34.24
N LEU A 42 71.73 -16.17 -35.19
CA LEU A 42 70.31 -16.38 -34.91
C LEU A 42 69.98 -17.81 -34.44
N THR A 43 70.65 -18.84 -34.97
CA THR A 43 70.36 -20.24 -34.61
C THR A 43 71.15 -20.75 -33.41
N ALA A 44 72.41 -20.35 -33.26
CA ALA A 44 73.32 -20.75 -32.19
C ALA A 44 73.00 -20.01 -30.87
N ASN A 45 72.56 -18.75 -30.93
CA ASN A 45 72.13 -17.99 -29.75
C ASN A 45 70.60 -17.96 -29.57
N LYS A 46 69.97 -19.16 -29.59
CA LYS A 46 68.65 -19.47 -29.02
C LYS A 46 67.62 -18.33 -29.14
N LEU A 47 66.69 -18.46 -30.10
CA LEU A 47 65.45 -17.66 -30.32
C LEU A 47 64.54 -17.37 -29.10
N SER A 48 65.02 -17.50 -27.87
CA SER A 48 64.48 -16.91 -26.65
C SER A 48 64.67 -15.39 -26.52
N ALA A 49 65.40 -14.72 -27.43
CA ALA A 49 65.61 -13.28 -27.35
C ALA A 49 64.36 -12.42 -27.62
N TRP A 50 63.28 -13.01 -28.17
CA TRP A 50 62.00 -12.29 -28.32
C TRP A 50 61.19 -12.19 -27.01
N PHE A 51 61.65 -12.81 -25.91
CA PHE A 51 61.03 -12.69 -24.59
C PHE A 51 62.05 -12.58 -23.45
N LYS A 52 63.05 -11.70 -23.59
CA LYS A 52 63.80 -11.23 -22.41
C LYS A 52 63.07 -10.05 -21.77
N VAL A 53 62.47 -10.30 -20.61
CA VAL A 53 61.94 -9.24 -19.73
C VAL A 53 62.95 -9.02 -18.60
N GLY A 54 63.73 -7.94 -18.68
CA GLY A 54 64.57 -7.41 -17.58
C GLY A 54 66.07 -7.70 -17.67
N VAL A 55 66.90 -6.68 -17.40
CA VAL A 55 68.38 -6.69 -17.43
C VAL A 55 69.03 -7.03 -16.08
N GLY A 56 68.44 -7.94 -15.31
CA GLY A 56 68.94 -8.23 -13.95
C GLY A 56 68.75 -9.66 -13.44
N THR A 57 68.30 -10.60 -14.27
CA THR A 57 68.07 -11.99 -13.82
C THR A 57 69.23 -12.92 -14.23
N PRO A 58 69.73 -13.76 -13.31
CA PRO A 58 70.82 -14.69 -13.60
C PRO A 58 70.41 -15.73 -14.66
N SER A 59 71.40 -16.24 -15.39
CA SER A 59 71.22 -17.28 -16.42
C SER A 59 70.55 -18.52 -15.84
N LEU A 60 69.30 -18.78 -16.23
CA LEU A 60 68.55 -19.92 -15.71
C LEU A 60 69.01 -21.23 -16.35
N ASN A 61 69.49 -22.14 -15.49
CA ASN A 61 69.48 -23.59 -15.72
C ASN A 61 68.01 -24.05 -15.89
N ALA A 62 67.80 -25.10 -16.67
CA ALA A 62 66.53 -25.50 -17.30
C ALA A 62 65.38 -26.00 -16.36
N THR A 63 65.27 -25.51 -15.13
CA THR A 63 64.30 -26.01 -14.15
C THR A 63 63.73 -24.89 -13.27
N ASP A 64 63.21 -23.80 -13.85
CA ASP A 64 62.61 -22.72 -13.04
C ASP A 64 61.13 -22.42 -13.29
N SER A 65 60.47 -22.20 -12.17
CA SER A 65 59.05 -22.42 -11.83
C SER A 65 58.10 -21.32 -12.31
N VAL A 66 58.58 -20.37 -13.11
CA VAL A 66 57.80 -19.21 -13.59
C VAL A 66 56.66 -19.65 -14.52
N TYR A 67 56.77 -20.82 -15.16
CA TYR A 67 55.71 -21.35 -16.03
C TYR A 67 54.58 -22.11 -15.30
N ARG A 68 54.64 -22.32 -13.97
CA ARG A 68 53.58 -23.03 -13.23
C ARG A 68 52.63 -22.12 -12.43
N THR A 69 52.98 -20.86 -12.20
CA THR A 69 52.03 -19.88 -11.65
C THR A 69 51.51 -19.03 -12.78
N GLY A 70 50.35 -19.41 -13.35
CA GLY A 70 49.70 -18.80 -14.51
C GLY A 70 49.39 -17.31 -14.39
N LYS A 71 50.41 -16.47 -14.41
CA LYS A 71 50.32 -15.05 -14.73
C LYS A 71 50.50 -14.89 -16.23
N VAL A 72 49.39 -14.89 -16.94
CA VAL A 72 49.36 -14.42 -18.33
C VAL A 72 49.56 -12.91 -18.29
N VAL A 73 50.72 -12.43 -18.74
CA VAL A 73 50.95 -11.00 -18.98
C VAL A 73 50.56 -10.74 -20.44
N ILE A 74 49.45 -10.03 -20.65
CA ILE A 74 48.88 -9.76 -21.99
C ILE A 74 49.18 -8.32 -22.39
N GLY A 75 50.06 -8.16 -23.40
CA GLY A 75 50.21 -6.95 -24.23
C GLY A 75 50.98 -5.77 -23.63
N ARG A 76 51.92 -5.19 -24.40
CA ARG A 76 52.56 -3.89 -24.11
C ARG A 76 52.67 -3.09 -25.40
N THR A 77 52.42 -1.78 -25.34
CA THR A 77 52.51 -0.86 -26.50
C THR A 77 53.83 -0.11 -26.60
N THR A 78 54.62 0.01 -25.52
CA THR A 78 55.91 0.73 -25.52
C THR A 78 56.99 -0.04 -24.77
N GLU A 79 58.25 0.14 -25.18
CA GLU A 79 59.44 -0.51 -24.59
C GLU A 79 59.85 0.08 -23.23
N ASP A 80 59.33 1.25 -22.86
CA ASP A 80 59.78 2.08 -21.73
C ASP A 80 59.06 1.80 -20.40
N ILE A 81 58.27 0.73 -20.31
CA ILE A 81 57.58 0.29 -19.09
C ILE A 81 56.44 1.23 -18.65
N THR A 82 56.14 2.30 -19.40
CA THR A 82 54.96 3.15 -19.15
C THR A 82 53.79 2.73 -20.04
N GLY A 83 52.55 2.99 -19.62
CA GLY A 83 51.38 2.75 -20.47
C GLY A 83 50.95 1.29 -20.64
N ALA A 84 51.07 0.44 -19.61
CA ALA A 84 50.44 -0.87 -19.60
C ALA A 84 48.90 -0.71 -19.66
N ALA A 85 48.34 -0.86 -20.86
CA ALA A 85 46.91 -0.86 -21.11
C ALA A 85 46.49 -2.24 -21.64
N LEU A 86 45.30 -2.66 -21.24
CA LEU A 86 44.73 -3.91 -21.70
C LEU A 86 44.39 -3.80 -23.20
N GLN A 87 45.13 -4.50 -24.07
CA GLN A 87 44.95 -4.43 -25.52
C GLN A 87 43.87 -5.40 -26.04
N ALA A 88 42.71 -5.46 -25.39
CA ALA A 88 41.56 -6.21 -25.90
C ALA A 88 40.40 -5.24 -26.11
N GLU A 89 39.74 -5.29 -27.28
CA GLU A 89 38.55 -4.47 -27.56
C GLU A 89 37.41 -4.74 -26.56
N SER A 90 37.39 -5.95 -25.99
CA SER A 90 36.67 -6.27 -24.78
C SER A 90 37.43 -7.33 -24.00
N PHE A 91 37.41 -7.24 -22.68
CA PHE A 91 37.74 -8.37 -21.82
C PHE A 91 36.61 -8.54 -20.82
N SER A 92 36.21 -9.78 -20.60
CA SER A 92 35.39 -10.11 -19.44
C SER A 92 36.28 -10.84 -18.44
N LEU A 93 36.43 -10.24 -17.26
CA LEU A 93 36.61 -11.03 -16.06
C LEU A 93 35.24 -11.63 -15.79
N GLY A 94 35.03 -12.91 -16.11
CA GLY A 94 33.86 -13.65 -15.64
C GLY A 94 33.84 -13.56 -14.12
N SER A 95 33.00 -12.65 -13.59
CA SER A 95 32.78 -12.33 -12.17
C SER A 95 33.90 -12.73 -11.20
N ILE A 96 34.63 -11.75 -10.65
CA ILE A 96 35.43 -11.90 -9.43
C ILE A 96 34.48 -12.13 -8.25
N LEU A 97 33.81 -13.28 -8.22
CA LEU A 97 33.03 -13.82 -7.13
C LEU A 97 33.30 -15.32 -7.20
N TYR A 98 34.52 -15.71 -6.82
CA TYR A 98 34.87 -17.11 -6.60
C TYR A 98 33.82 -17.70 -5.64
N SER A 99 33.16 -18.79 -6.04
CA SER A 99 32.52 -19.65 -5.05
C SER A 99 33.64 -20.19 -4.18
N VAL A 100 33.59 -19.86 -2.90
CA VAL A 100 34.61 -20.25 -1.95
C VAL A 100 34.12 -21.53 -1.28
N GLY A 101 34.61 -22.67 -1.75
CA GLY A 101 34.22 -23.96 -1.18
C GLY A 101 32.88 -24.50 -1.70
N GLY A 102 32.71 -25.82 -1.57
CA GLY A 102 31.53 -26.54 -2.03
C GLY A 102 30.26 -26.18 -1.24
N TYR A 103 29.18 -26.92 -1.48
CA TYR A 103 27.92 -26.76 -0.73
C TYR A 103 28.16 -26.88 0.79
N PHE A 104 27.84 -25.83 1.53
CA PHE A 104 27.89 -25.82 2.99
C PHE A 104 26.58 -26.36 3.56
N ASP A 105 26.69 -27.18 4.61
CA ASP A 105 25.55 -27.65 5.38
C ASP A 105 25.29 -26.65 6.54
N PRO A 106 24.18 -25.90 6.51
CA PRO A 106 23.85 -24.93 7.54
C PRO A 106 23.56 -25.56 8.92
N SER A 107 23.34 -26.88 9.00
CA SER A 107 23.13 -27.59 10.27
C SER A 107 24.39 -27.76 11.11
N VAL A 108 25.58 -27.58 10.50
CA VAL A 108 26.89 -27.71 11.16
C VAL A 108 27.78 -26.49 10.97
N THR A 109 27.33 -25.47 10.25
CA THR A 109 28.13 -24.30 9.90
C THR A 109 27.81 -23.11 10.81
N ASP A 110 28.81 -22.57 11.49
CA ASP A 110 28.70 -21.29 12.19
C ASP A 110 29.05 -20.13 11.27
N PHE A 111 28.07 -19.27 10.99
CA PHE A 111 28.23 -18.14 10.07
C PHE A 111 29.22 -17.09 10.57
N ASP A 112 29.49 -17.03 11.89
CA ASP A 112 30.48 -16.09 12.44
C ASP A 112 31.91 -16.42 12.01
N THR A 113 32.16 -17.69 11.69
CA THR A 113 33.47 -18.20 11.26
C THR A 113 33.75 -17.96 9.78
N ILE A 114 32.73 -17.64 8.99
CA ILE A 114 32.84 -17.44 7.55
C ILE A 114 33.26 -16.00 7.24
N THR A 115 34.56 -15.75 7.37
CA THR A 115 35.17 -14.45 7.07
C THR A 115 35.82 -14.39 5.69
N GLN A 116 35.84 -15.51 4.95
CA GLN A 116 36.44 -15.52 3.61
C GLN A 116 35.54 -14.80 2.62
N VAL A 117 36.09 -13.78 1.95
CA VAL A 117 35.40 -12.98 0.94
C VAL A 117 35.01 -13.87 -0.24
N GLY A 118 33.74 -13.85 -0.62
CA GLY A 118 33.20 -14.67 -1.71
C GLY A 118 31.73 -15.00 -1.53
N ILE A 119 31.24 -15.90 -2.40
CA ILE A 119 29.90 -16.46 -2.31
C ILE A 119 29.99 -17.88 -1.76
N HIS A 120 29.21 -18.17 -0.73
CA HIS A 120 29.10 -19.47 -0.08
C HIS A 120 27.66 -19.97 -0.25
N CYS A 121 27.49 -21.11 -0.92
CA CYS A 121 26.17 -21.68 -1.19
C CYS A 121 25.81 -22.67 -0.08
N PHE A 122 24.60 -22.56 0.45
CA PHE A 122 24.08 -23.43 1.50
C PHE A 122 22.96 -24.31 0.95
N GLY A 123 22.96 -25.57 1.39
CA GLY A 123 21.88 -26.52 1.13
C GLY A 123 21.93 -27.66 2.13
N GLY A 124 20.79 -27.95 2.76
CA GLY A 124 20.70 -28.94 3.83
C GLY A 124 19.37 -28.86 4.58
N SER A 125 19.22 -29.68 5.61
CA SER A 125 18.04 -29.67 6.48
C SER A 125 18.39 -29.06 7.83
N GLY A 126 17.73 -27.96 8.19
CA GLY A 126 17.88 -27.32 9.50
C GLY A 126 19.11 -26.40 9.66
N TRP A 127 19.14 -25.73 10.80
CA TRP A 127 20.17 -24.75 11.18
C TRP A 127 20.97 -25.26 12.38
N LEU A 128 22.27 -24.98 12.41
CA LEU A 128 23.08 -25.22 13.59
C LEU A 128 22.52 -24.40 14.76
N ALA A 129 22.12 -25.07 15.85
CA ALA A 129 21.70 -24.40 17.07
C ALA A 129 22.87 -23.57 17.62
N GLY A 130 22.71 -22.25 17.67
CA GLY A 130 23.80 -21.34 18.06
C GLY A 130 24.85 -21.10 16.97
N GLY A 131 24.67 -21.57 15.74
CA GLY A 131 25.59 -21.34 14.62
C GLY A 131 25.50 -19.95 13.99
N HIS A 132 24.95 -18.98 14.71
CA HIS A 132 24.80 -17.56 14.35
C HIS A 132 24.37 -17.26 12.91
N GLY A 133 23.78 -18.23 12.21
CA GLY A 133 23.11 -18.01 10.94
C GLY A 133 21.85 -17.19 11.17
N PRO A 134 21.20 -16.72 10.09
CA PRO A 134 19.94 -16.03 10.26
C PRO A 134 18.80 -16.98 10.73
N GLY A 135 19.12 -18.27 10.97
CA GLY A 135 18.33 -19.37 11.55
C GLY A 135 17.42 -19.02 12.72
N THR A 136 17.87 -18.19 13.66
CA THR A 136 17.01 -17.76 14.78
C THR A 136 15.92 -16.75 14.38
N ALA A 137 15.97 -16.24 13.14
CA ALA A 137 14.99 -15.33 12.54
C ALA A 137 14.17 -15.97 11.40
N PHE A 138 14.49 -17.20 10.96
CA PHE A 138 13.77 -17.95 9.94
C PHE A 138 12.75 -18.92 10.53
N SER A 139 11.56 -19.00 9.92
CA SER A 139 10.57 -20.04 10.22
C SER A 139 10.59 -21.20 9.22
N SER A 140 11.47 -21.19 8.21
CA SER A 140 11.49 -22.20 7.14
C SER A 140 12.37 -23.40 7.50
N VAL A 141 11.92 -24.59 7.08
CA VAL A 141 12.54 -25.90 7.38
C VAL A 141 13.76 -26.22 6.49
N PHE A 142 13.89 -25.53 5.35
CA PHE A 142 14.94 -25.77 4.35
C PHE A 142 15.77 -24.51 4.07
N PRO A 143 16.99 -24.41 4.61
CA PRO A 143 17.93 -23.33 4.32
C PRO A 143 18.70 -23.56 3.01
N PHE A 144 18.05 -23.29 1.88
CA PHE A 144 18.76 -23.12 0.62
C PHE A 144 19.02 -21.63 0.41
N GLY A 145 20.27 -21.24 0.14
CA GLY A 145 20.59 -19.84 -0.06
C GLY A 145 22.04 -19.57 -0.34
N ALA A 146 22.38 -18.30 -0.52
CA ALA A 146 23.75 -17.86 -0.78
C ALA A 146 24.16 -16.81 0.24
N LEU A 147 25.28 -17.04 0.93
CA LEU A 147 25.94 -16.04 1.75
C LEU A 147 27.02 -15.33 0.92
N ILE A 148 26.90 -14.03 0.79
CA ILE A 148 27.91 -13.16 0.23
C ILE A 148 28.67 -12.54 1.38
N VAL A 149 29.97 -12.80 1.45
CA VAL A 149 30.88 -12.20 2.41
C VAL A 149 31.71 -11.16 1.66
N SER A 150 31.64 -9.91 2.11
CA SER A 150 32.50 -8.84 1.61
C SER A 150 33.32 -8.25 2.75
N ARG A 151 34.48 -7.68 2.39
CA ARG A 151 35.37 -7.02 3.33
C ARG A 151 35.49 -5.55 2.97
N GLY A 152 35.12 -4.68 3.90
CA GLY A 152 35.24 -3.24 3.74
C GLY A 152 36.67 -2.75 3.88
N VAL A 153 36.94 -1.56 3.35
CA VAL A 153 38.19 -0.82 3.57
C VAL A 153 38.33 -0.58 5.09
N GLY A 154 39.43 -1.04 5.69
CA GLY A 154 39.62 -1.02 7.15
C GLY A 154 39.35 -2.35 7.86
N GLY A 155 38.97 -3.40 7.14
CA GLY A 155 38.99 -4.77 7.66
C GLY A 155 37.71 -5.27 8.32
N GLY A 156 36.63 -4.48 8.27
CA GLY A 156 35.29 -4.94 8.65
C GLY A 156 34.70 -5.94 7.64
N PHE A 157 33.78 -6.79 8.10
CA PHE A 157 33.07 -7.76 7.28
C PHE A 157 31.60 -7.39 7.16
N ILE A 158 31.03 -7.63 5.98
CA ILE A 158 29.59 -7.55 5.73
C ILE A 158 29.17 -8.90 5.20
N GLN A 159 28.14 -9.46 5.81
CA GLN A 159 27.50 -10.69 5.37
C GLN A 159 26.11 -10.36 4.85
N GLN A 160 25.81 -10.85 3.64
CA GLN A 160 24.50 -10.79 3.03
C GLN A 160 24.03 -12.21 2.71
N TYR A 161 22.96 -12.67 3.34
CA TYR A 161 22.39 -13.98 3.05
C TYR A 161 21.13 -13.82 2.21
N ILE A 162 21.13 -14.40 1.02
CA ILE A 162 20.01 -14.46 0.10
C ILE A 162 19.32 -15.81 0.33
N ASP A 163 18.14 -15.78 0.95
CA ASP A 163 17.34 -16.98 1.15
C ASP A 163 16.58 -17.34 -0.14
N ASN A 164 16.82 -18.55 -0.66
CA ASN A 164 16.20 -19.00 -1.90
C ASN A 164 14.70 -19.28 -1.73
N ASN A 165 14.25 -19.59 -0.51
CA ASN A 165 12.86 -19.93 -0.25
C ASN A 165 11.96 -18.70 0.00
N SER A 166 12.45 -17.71 0.73
CA SER A 166 11.68 -16.49 1.01
C SER A 166 11.97 -15.30 0.09
N GLY A 167 13.08 -15.33 -0.67
CA GLY A 167 13.53 -14.20 -1.48
C GLY A 167 14.00 -12.99 -0.65
N PHE A 168 14.09 -13.14 0.69
CA PHE A 168 14.59 -12.09 1.57
C PHE A 168 16.12 -12.06 1.57
N ILE A 169 16.65 -10.84 1.71
CA ILE A 169 18.08 -10.59 1.91
C ILE A 169 18.26 -10.21 3.38
N TYR A 170 19.10 -10.96 4.07
CA TYR A 170 19.49 -10.67 5.44
C TYR A 170 20.89 -10.09 5.43
N VAL A 171 21.11 -9.03 6.19
CA VAL A 171 22.38 -8.32 6.25
C VAL A 171 22.82 -8.23 7.71
N ARG A 172 24.12 -8.41 7.93
CA ARG A 172 24.78 -8.02 9.17
C ARG A 172 26.20 -7.56 8.90
N GLN A 173 26.80 -6.91 9.88
CA GLN A 173 28.15 -6.38 9.78
C GLN A 173 28.96 -6.69 11.04
N LYS A 174 30.28 -6.75 10.86
CA LYS A 174 31.28 -6.83 11.93
C LYS A 174 32.37 -5.79 11.68
N TRP A 175 32.56 -4.88 12.63
CA TRP A 175 33.61 -3.86 12.56
C TRP A 175 34.90 -4.38 13.18
N VAL A 176 35.84 -4.85 12.36
CA VAL A 176 37.18 -5.29 12.78
C VAL A 176 37.14 -6.29 13.95
N THR A 177 37.44 -5.85 15.18
CA THR A 177 37.46 -6.66 16.42
C THR A 177 36.12 -6.73 17.14
N ASN A 178 35.10 -5.99 16.71
CA ASN A 178 33.78 -6.00 17.32
C ASN A 178 33.09 -7.36 17.14
N ALA A 179 32.08 -7.62 17.97
CA ALA A 179 31.16 -8.74 17.73
C ALA A 179 30.36 -8.54 16.43
N TRP A 180 29.84 -9.63 15.88
CA TRP A 180 28.88 -9.56 14.78
C TRP A 180 27.60 -8.85 15.24
N GLY A 181 27.11 -7.91 14.45
CA GLY A 181 25.79 -7.35 14.64
C GLY A 181 24.69 -8.40 14.40
N ALA A 182 23.50 -8.13 14.93
CA ALA A 182 22.34 -8.97 14.67
C ALA A 182 22.00 -9.00 13.17
N TRP A 183 21.43 -10.12 12.71
CA TRP A 183 20.87 -10.19 11.37
C TRP A 183 19.65 -9.29 11.24
N TYR A 184 19.63 -8.49 10.17
CA TYR A 184 18.52 -7.61 9.84
C TYR A 184 18.09 -7.83 8.38
N SER A 185 16.78 -7.90 8.13
CA SER A 185 16.24 -7.95 6.76
C SER A 185 15.56 -6.60 6.46
N PRO A 186 16.09 -5.78 5.53
CA PRO A 186 15.46 -4.53 5.12
C PRO A 186 14.10 -4.74 4.43
N ASN A 187 13.81 -5.96 3.96
CA ASN A 187 12.61 -6.30 3.20
C ASN A 187 11.55 -7.04 4.03
N ARG A 188 11.51 -6.87 5.36
CA ARG A 188 10.43 -7.43 6.18
C ARG A 188 9.42 -6.33 6.54
N PRO A 189 8.54 -5.89 5.63
CA PRO A 189 7.46 -4.99 6.00
C PRO A 189 6.41 -5.82 6.72
N THR A 190 6.48 -5.92 8.04
CA THR A 190 5.27 -6.30 8.77
C THR A 190 4.29 -5.12 8.80
N ASP A 191 4.79 -3.87 8.70
CA ASP A 191 3.96 -2.66 8.64
C ASP A 191 4.62 -1.55 7.82
N LEU A 192 3.81 -0.81 7.03
CA LEU A 192 4.22 0.47 6.45
C LEU A 192 4.23 1.51 7.58
N GLN A 193 5.40 1.83 8.12
CA GLN A 193 5.56 2.90 9.12
C GLN A 193 5.85 4.23 8.43
N ILE A 194 4.93 5.20 8.59
CA ILE A 194 5.06 6.55 8.03
C ILE A 194 5.31 7.51 9.18
N ASN A 195 6.56 7.95 9.34
CA ASN A 195 6.97 8.81 10.47
C ASN A 195 6.56 10.28 10.33
N ASN A 196 6.08 10.69 9.16
CA ASN A 196 5.68 12.07 8.87
C ASN A 196 4.39 12.09 8.04
N SER A 197 4.43 12.61 6.80
CA SER A 197 3.24 12.70 5.94
C SER A 197 3.20 11.58 4.88
N LEU A 198 2.04 10.94 4.74
CA LEU A 198 1.67 10.22 3.52
C LEU A 198 1.00 11.20 2.55
N LYS A 199 1.65 11.51 1.43
CA LYS A 199 1.13 12.41 0.42
C LYS A 199 1.01 11.68 -0.91
N PHE A 200 -0.19 11.75 -1.50
CA PHE A 200 -0.45 11.25 -2.86
C PHE A 200 -0.27 12.37 -3.88
N ASP A 201 -0.16 12.01 -5.15
CA ASP A 201 -0.09 12.98 -6.26
C ASP A 201 -1.27 13.96 -6.22
N ASN A 202 -0.99 15.24 -6.52
CA ASN A 202 -1.98 16.31 -6.54
C ASN A 202 -2.82 16.30 -7.83
N THR A 203 -3.46 15.18 -8.08
CA THR A 203 -4.34 14.93 -9.22
C THR A 203 -5.71 14.51 -8.71
N LEU A 204 -6.78 14.86 -9.41
CA LEU A 204 -8.10 14.34 -9.09
C LEU A 204 -8.21 12.89 -9.59
N ALA A 205 -8.61 11.98 -8.72
CA ALA A 205 -8.82 10.58 -9.08
C ALA A 205 -9.84 9.95 -8.14
N ASN A 206 -10.80 9.22 -8.72
CA ASN A 206 -11.76 8.43 -7.92
C ASN A 206 -11.03 7.44 -7.02
N LYS A 207 -9.94 6.85 -7.52
CA LYS A 207 -9.20 5.78 -6.89
C LYS A 207 -7.85 6.31 -6.38
N LYS A 208 -7.79 6.80 -5.14
CA LYS A 208 -6.53 7.27 -4.50
C LYS A 208 -5.96 6.25 -3.53
N VAL A 209 -6.82 5.66 -2.70
CA VAL A 209 -6.48 4.58 -1.78
C VAL A 209 -7.45 3.45 -2.02
N VAL A 210 -6.92 2.25 -2.28
CA VAL A 210 -7.70 1.07 -2.61
C VAL A 210 -7.50 0.02 -1.54
N LEU A 211 -8.59 -0.38 -0.90
CA LEU A 211 -8.61 -1.51 0.03
C LEU A 211 -8.99 -2.80 -0.70
N TYR A 212 -9.86 -2.70 -1.72
CA TYR A 212 -10.21 -3.82 -2.59
C TYR A 212 -10.53 -3.31 -4.00
N ASP A 213 -9.87 -3.84 -5.03
CA ASP A 213 -10.09 -3.47 -6.43
C ASP A 213 -10.92 -4.55 -7.14
N SER A 214 -11.99 -4.14 -7.81
CA SER A 214 -12.81 -5.02 -8.67
C SER A 214 -12.67 -4.69 -10.16
N GLY A 215 -11.63 -3.96 -10.54
CA GLY A 215 -11.15 -3.86 -11.93
C GLY A 215 -11.48 -2.57 -12.67
N SER A 216 -12.15 -1.59 -12.03
CA SER A 216 -12.43 -0.29 -12.65
C SER A 216 -12.34 0.87 -11.67
N ASP A 217 -12.35 2.11 -12.19
CA ASP A 217 -12.31 3.35 -11.40
C ASP A 217 -13.61 3.68 -10.67
N HIS A 218 -14.59 2.78 -10.73
CA HIS A 218 -15.87 2.89 -10.03
C HIS A 218 -16.18 1.66 -9.17
N GLN A 219 -15.53 0.53 -9.42
CA GLN A 219 -15.76 -0.72 -8.70
C GLN A 219 -14.58 -1.02 -7.79
N PHE A 220 -14.47 -0.27 -6.70
CA PHE A 220 -13.45 -0.49 -5.68
C PHE A 220 -13.97 -0.06 -4.30
N PHE A 221 -13.41 -0.65 -3.25
CA PHE A 221 -13.61 -0.20 -1.87
C PHE A 221 -12.41 0.64 -1.46
N GLY A 222 -12.66 1.90 -1.08
CA GLY A 222 -11.58 2.80 -0.71
C GLY A 222 -11.96 4.27 -0.73
N PHE A 223 -10.95 5.10 -0.93
CA PHE A 223 -11.03 6.56 -0.86
C PHE A 223 -10.53 7.24 -2.14
N GLY A 224 -11.08 8.41 -2.41
CA GLY A 224 -10.78 9.19 -3.60
C GLY A 224 -11.00 10.68 -3.42
N ILE A 225 -10.73 11.42 -4.49
CA ILE A 225 -11.02 12.85 -4.57
C ILE A 225 -11.44 13.23 -5.99
N GLN A 226 -12.47 14.06 -6.07
CA GLN A 226 -12.85 14.80 -7.27
C GLN A 226 -12.90 16.30 -6.93
N ALA A 227 -13.21 17.14 -7.91
CA ALA A 227 -13.40 18.56 -7.67
C ALA A 227 -14.39 18.76 -6.51
N ASP A 228 -13.93 19.46 -5.47
CA ASP A 228 -14.67 19.81 -4.25
C ASP A 228 -15.31 18.62 -3.50
N THR A 229 -14.88 17.39 -3.76
CA THR A 229 -15.53 16.19 -3.23
C THR A 229 -14.52 15.17 -2.72
N PHE A 230 -14.55 14.90 -1.42
CA PHE A 230 -13.95 13.69 -0.86
C PHE A 230 -14.84 12.48 -1.14
N ARG A 231 -14.26 11.39 -1.66
CA ARG A 231 -15.01 10.20 -2.08
C ARG A 231 -14.76 9.05 -1.12
N TYR A 232 -15.85 8.51 -0.58
CA TYR A 232 -15.93 7.13 -0.09
C TYR A 232 -16.56 6.28 -1.20
N GLN A 233 -15.92 5.18 -1.58
CA GLN A 233 -16.41 4.32 -2.67
C GLN A 233 -16.70 2.90 -2.18
N LEU A 234 -17.83 2.35 -2.65
CA LEU A 234 -18.14 0.91 -2.62
C LEU A 234 -18.01 0.34 -4.02
N GLY A 235 -17.61 -0.94 -4.12
CA GLY A 235 -17.45 -1.61 -5.40
C GLY A 235 -18.78 -2.00 -6.08
N THR A 236 -19.88 -2.05 -5.33
CA THR A 236 -21.20 -2.51 -5.80
C THR A 236 -22.34 -1.78 -5.08
N THR A 237 -23.54 -1.79 -5.67
CA THR A 237 -24.76 -1.27 -5.03
C THR A 237 -25.28 -2.14 -3.88
N SER A 238 -24.88 -3.42 -3.85
CA SER A 238 -25.11 -4.34 -2.72
C SER A 238 -24.10 -4.16 -1.59
N GLY A 239 -23.02 -3.40 -1.81
CA GLY A 239 -22.02 -3.10 -0.81
C GLY A 239 -22.54 -2.18 0.29
N SER A 240 -21.76 -2.00 1.35
CA SER A 240 -22.12 -1.08 2.44
C SER A 240 -20.90 -0.42 3.06
N HIS A 241 -21.03 0.87 3.37
CA HIS A 241 -20.18 1.54 4.34
C HIS A 241 -20.77 1.27 5.71
N VAL A 242 -20.02 0.59 6.57
CA VAL A 242 -20.53 0.15 7.86
C VAL A 242 -19.62 0.64 8.98
N PHE A 243 -20.22 1.22 10.00
CA PHE A 243 -19.54 1.65 11.21
C PHE A 243 -19.76 0.61 12.29
N TYR A 244 -18.68 0.04 12.82
CA TYR A 244 -18.72 -0.96 13.88
C TYR A 244 -18.09 -0.42 15.17
N ALA A 245 -18.58 -0.89 16.31
CA ALA A 245 -17.89 -0.81 17.59
C ALA A 245 -17.59 -2.23 18.11
N GLY A 246 -16.35 -2.47 18.54
CA GLY A 246 -15.97 -3.74 19.16
C GLY A 246 -16.74 -3.95 20.47
N THR A 247 -17.32 -5.13 20.65
CA THR A 247 -17.99 -5.54 21.90
C THR A 247 -17.15 -6.54 22.70
N SER A 248 -16.29 -7.29 22.03
CA SER A 248 -15.28 -8.16 22.64
C SER A 248 -14.10 -8.34 21.67
N PRO A 249 -13.03 -9.06 22.06
CA PRO A 249 -11.98 -9.42 21.10
C PRO A 249 -12.46 -10.21 19.88
N ALA A 250 -13.64 -10.83 19.93
CA ALA A 250 -14.17 -11.68 18.86
C ALA A 250 -15.46 -11.14 18.20
N THR A 251 -16.04 -10.04 18.70
CA THR A 251 -17.37 -9.58 18.26
C THR A 251 -17.44 -8.06 18.13
N SER A 252 -18.30 -7.58 17.23
CA SER A 252 -18.58 -6.16 17.02
C SER A 252 -20.08 -5.93 16.82
N ASN A 253 -20.55 -4.75 17.20
CA ASN A 253 -21.89 -4.26 16.92
C ASN A 253 -21.85 -3.25 15.78
N GLU A 254 -22.79 -3.37 14.85
CA GLU A 254 -23.03 -2.35 13.83
C GLU A 254 -23.70 -1.13 14.46
N LEU A 255 -23.25 0.07 14.09
CA LEU A 255 -23.77 1.34 14.58
C LEU A 255 -24.60 2.05 13.51
N ALA A 256 -24.08 2.08 12.28
CA ALA A 256 -24.72 2.73 11.14
C ALA A 256 -24.24 2.11 9.83
N ARG A 257 -25.11 2.17 8.83
CA ARG A 257 -24.87 1.64 7.49
C ARG A 257 -25.35 2.61 6.44
N PHE A 258 -24.51 2.82 5.44
CA PHE A 258 -24.90 3.42 4.17
C PHE A 258 -24.73 2.37 3.08
N GLN A 259 -25.85 1.92 2.52
CA GLN A 259 -25.87 0.91 1.47
C GLN A 259 -25.55 1.54 0.12
N GLY A 260 -24.97 0.76 -0.80
CA GLY A 260 -24.66 1.21 -2.16
C GLY A 260 -25.90 1.52 -3.01
N ASN A 261 -27.10 1.17 -2.56
CA ASN A 261 -28.39 1.54 -3.15
C ASN A 261 -28.96 2.86 -2.59
N GLY A 262 -28.21 3.57 -1.74
CA GLY A 262 -28.60 4.85 -1.17
C GLY A 262 -29.43 4.77 0.11
N LEU A 263 -29.71 3.58 0.64
CA LEU A 263 -30.37 3.43 1.93
C LEU A 263 -29.40 3.76 3.07
N ALA A 264 -29.89 4.53 4.04
CA ALA A 264 -29.19 4.84 5.27
C ALA A 264 -29.95 4.20 6.43
N ASP A 265 -29.35 3.15 7.00
CA ASP A 265 -29.90 2.45 8.14
C ASP A 265 -29.08 2.78 9.37
N PHE A 266 -29.78 3.15 10.44
CA PHE A 266 -29.20 3.18 11.77
C PHE A 266 -29.55 1.85 12.42
N ALA A 267 -28.56 1.14 12.97
CA ALA A 267 -28.79 -0.15 13.63
C ALA A 267 -29.74 0.00 14.85
N TYR A 268 -29.89 1.23 15.34
CA TYR A 268 -30.78 1.66 16.41
C TYR A 268 -31.56 2.91 15.96
N ASN A 269 -32.25 3.63 16.86
CA ASN A 269 -33.03 4.83 16.50
C ASN A 269 -32.18 5.93 15.82
N GLY A 270 -32.54 6.32 14.59
CA GLY A 270 -31.95 7.45 13.89
C GLY A 270 -32.33 8.78 14.54
N ARG A 271 -31.38 9.46 15.17
CA ARG A 271 -31.59 10.79 15.75
C ARG A 271 -31.03 11.86 14.81
N PHE A 272 -31.88 12.48 14.01
CA PHE A 272 -31.53 13.63 13.16
C PHE A 272 -31.35 14.88 14.05
N LYS A 273 -30.10 15.28 14.31
CA LYS A 273 -29.80 16.52 15.05
C LYS A 273 -29.36 17.60 14.07
N GLY A 274 -30.18 18.64 13.94
CA GLY A 274 -29.85 19.84 13.20
C GLY A 274 -30.98 20.85 13.17
N ASN A 275 -31.42 21.36 14.32
CA ASN A 275 -31.93 22.73 14.36
C ASN A 275 -31.59 23.41 15.69
N ILE A 276 -31.05 24.60 15.58
CA ILE A 276 -31.03 25.66 16.58
C ILE A 276 -32.51 26.08 16.74
N THR A 277 -33.30 25.90 17.80
CA THR A 277 -33.21 25.31 19.16
C THR A 277 -34.59 24.67 19.44
N PRO A 278 -34.68 23.39 19.86
CA PRO A 278 -34.93 23.13 21.28
C PRO A 278 -33.93 22.14 21.88
N GLY A 279 -33.81 22.17 23.21
CA GLY A 279 -32.78 21.45 23.97
C GLY A 279 -32.84 19.91 23.91
N PRO A 280 -31.84 19.23 24.50
CA PRO A 280 -31.69 17.78 24.41
C PRO A 280 -32.91 17.02 24.94
N GLY A 281 -33.59 16.29 24.05
CA GLY A 281 -34.73 15.43 24.41
C GLY A 281 -36.04 15.82 23.71
N ALA A 282 -36.09 17.00 23.09
CA ALA A 282 -37.20 17.46 22.25
C ALA A 282 -36.91 17.27 20.76
N GLY A 283 -37.92 16.88 19.98
CA GLY A 283 -37.85 16.67 18.54
C GLY A 283 -39.13 16.04 17.97
N VAL A 284 -39.23 15.96 16.65
CA VAL A 284 -40.33 15.25 15.96
C VAL A 284 -39.92 13.81 15.73
N GLU A 285 -40.68 12.86 16.27
CA GLU A 285 -40.47 11.43 16.09
C GLU A 285 -41.58 10.87 15.19
N ILE A 286 -41.20 10.15 14.13
CA ILE A 286 -42.12 9.41 13.26
C ILE A 286 -42.09 7.96 13.75
N CYS A 287 -43.05 7.60 14.60
CA CYS A 287 -43.12 6.29 15.25
C CYS A 287 -44.05 5.34 14.49
N TYR A 288 -43.69 4.06 14.43
CA TYR A 288 -44.63 2.97 14.21
C TYR A 288 -44.83 2.23 15.55
N SER A 289 -46.07 2.21 16.06
CA SER A 289 -46.45 1.69 17.38
C SER A 289 -46.55 0.16 17.39
N ALA A 290 -46.40 -0.45 18.57
CA ALA A 290 -46.61 -1.89 18.77
C ALA A 290 -48.08 -2.32 18.64
N VAL A 291 -49.02 -1.36 18.63
CA VAL A 291 -50.40 -1.61 18.23
C VAL A 291 -50.42 -1.80 16.71
N PRO A 292 -50.97 -2.92 16.19
CA PRO A 292 -51.00 -3.18 14.75
C PRO A 292 -51.48 -1.98 13.93
N ASN A 293 -50.78 -1.68 12.83
CA ASN A 293 -51.11 -0.63 11.85
C ASN A 293 -51.21 0.80 12.40
N SER A 294 -50.53 1.10 13.51
CA SER A 294 -50.59 2.44 14.12
C SER A 294 -49.26 3.17 13.96
N GLY A 295 -49.25 4.28 13.24
CA GLY A 295 -48.13 5.23 13.21
C GLY A 295 -48.49 6.51 13.96
N SER A 296 -47.51 7.19 14.58
CA SER A 296 -47.73 8.48 15.22
C SER A 296 -46.61 9.46 14.93
N ILE A 297 -46.98 10.73 14.87
CA ILE A 297 -46.04 11.85 14.89
C ILE A 297 -46.22 12.49 16.26
N ILE A 298 -45.17 12.50 17.08
CA ILE A 298 -45.22 13.06 18.43
C ILE A 298 -44.10 14.08 18.62
N CYS A 299 -44.42 15.16 19.33
CA CYS A 299 -43.44 16.08 19.89
C CYS A 299 -43.37 15.80 21.39
N TYR A 300 -42.24 15.28 21.86
CA TYR A 300 -42.10 14.82 23.24
C TYR A 300 -40.74 15.23 23.77
N ASP A 301 -40.70 15.70 25.01
CA ASP A 301 -39.47 15.96 25.73
C ASP A 301 -39.20 14.81 26.70
N ARG A 302 -38.34 13.90 26.26
CA ARG A 302 -37.97 12.73 27.06
C ARG A 302 -37.26 13.08 28.35
N THR A 303 -36.58 14.23 28.39
CA THR A 303 -35.80 14.64 29.57
C THR A 303 -36.72 15.07 30.69
N ALA A 304 -37.79 15.80 30.36
CA ALA A 304 -38.79 16.23 31.34
C ALA A 304 -39.99 15.27 31.47
N GLY A 305 -40.08 14.23 30.64
CA GLY A 305 -41.19 13.26 30.68
C GLY A 305 -42.53 13.83 30.21
N VAL A 306 -42.51 14.94 29.47
CA VAL A 306 -43.71 15.69 29.09
C VAL A 306 -43.87 15.80 27.58
N TYR A 307 -45.11 15.68 27.11
CA TYR A 307 -45.46 16.02 25.74
C TYR A 307 -45.25 17.52 25.50
N LYS A 308 -44.76 17.85 24.32
CA LYS A 308 -44.57 19.23 23.87
C LYS A 308 -45.54 19.50 22.73
N ASP A 309 -45.76 20.77 22.46
CA ASP A 309 -46.65 21.16 21.37
C ASP A 309 -46.11 20.64 20.04
N LEU A 310 -46.94 19.86 19.34
CA LEU A 310 -46.71 19.47 17.96
C LEU A 310 -47.42 20.50 17.07
N LEU A 311 -46.70 21.52 16.63
CA LEU A 311 -47.23 22.48 15.65
C LEU A 311 -47.25 21.81 14.27
N ILE A 312 -48.46 21.54 13.77
CA ILE A 312 -48.70 21.13 12.38
C ILE A 312 -49.31 22.35 11.68
N ASP A 313 -48.47 23.22 11.13
CA ASP A 313 -48.88 24.43 10.43
C ASP A 313 -49.22 24.07 8.96
N ALA A 314 -50.50 23.78 8.71
CA ALA A 314 -51.01 23.43 7.39
C ALA A 314 -52.35 24.13 7.13
N ALA A 315 -52.54 24.68 5.92
CA ALA A 315 -53.75 25.41 5.52
C ALA A 315 -55.05 24.57 5.61
N THR A 316 -54.93 23.25 5.54
CA THR A 316 -56.01 22.28 5.84
C THR A 316 -55.41 21.11 6.64
N LEU A 317 -55.64 21.09 7.94
CA LEU A 317 -55.22 20.01 8.82
C LEU A 317 -56.12 18.77 8.63
N LEU A 318 -55.62 17.75 7.93
CA LEU A 318 -56.29 16.46 7.74
C LEU A 318 -55.82 15.47 8.82
N LEU A 319 -56.60 15.29 9.89
CA LEU A 319 -56.36 14.20 10.86
C LEU A 319 -57.26 13.01 10.52
N ASN A 320 -56.67 11.83 10.38
CA ASN A 320 -57.26 10.56 9.92
C ASN A 320 -57.63 10.51 8.42
N SER A 321 -56.60 10.47 7.56
CA SER A 321 -56.73 10.31 6.09
C SER A 321 -57.36 8.97 5.66
N GLY A 322 -57.40 7.96 6.56
CA GLY A 322 -58.05 6.67 6.30
C GLY A 322 -59.57 6.67 6.47
N ASN A 323 -60.16 7.72 7.05
CA ASN A 323 -61.60 7.81 7.35
C ASN A 323 -62.28 9.05 6.73
N GLY A 324 -61.78 9.49 5.57
CA GLY A 324 -62.38 10.58 4.81
C GLY A 324 -62.13 11.98 5.38
N GLY A 325 -61.05 12.19 6.15
CA GLY A 325 -60.62 13.52 6.61
C GLY A 325 -61.34 14.06 7.86
N LYS A 326 -61.83 13.15 8.72
CA LYS A 326 -62.61 13.49 9.92
C LYS A 326 -61.79 13.43 11.21
N VAL A 327 -62.01 14.37 12.12
CA VAL A 327 -61.40 14.39 13.45
C VAL A 327 -62.27 13.61 14.45
N GLY A 328 -61.75 12.49 14.95
CA GLY A 328 -62.38 11.71 16.02
C GLY A 328 -61.67 11.93 17.36
N ALA A 329 -62.41 12.36 18.38
CA ALA A 329 -61.95 12.39 19.77
C ALA A 329 -62.74 11.35 20.57
N GLY A 330 -62.05 10.29 21.03
CA GLY A 330 -62.71 9.15 21.71
C GLY A 330 -63.38 8.13 20.78
N THR A 331 -63.09 8.17 19.47
CA THR A 331 -63.62 7.20 18.49
C THR A 331 -62.67 6.97 17.32
N THR A 332 -62.59 5.73 16.82
CA THR A 332 -61.82 5.35 15.63
C THR A 332 -62.65 5.39 14.34
N THR A 333 -63.98 5.52 14.45
CA THR A 333 -64.94 5.56 13.34
C THR A 333 -65.81 6.83 13.41
N PRO A 334 -65.24 8.02 13.20
CA PRO A 334 -65.99 9.26 13.16
C PRO A 334 -67.08 9.23 12.07
N THR A 335 -68.33 9.48 12.46
CA THR A 335 -69.47 9.59 11.53
C THR A 335 -69.64 11.02 11.03
N SER A 336 -69.22 12.00 11.83
CA SER A 336 -69.22 13.45 11.51
C SER A 336 -67.80 13.98 11.28
N THR A 337 -67.66 15.12 10.60
CA THR A 337 -66.35 15.79 10.38
C THR A 337 -65.58 16.03 11.67
N VAL A 338 -66.29 16.39 12.74
CA VAL A 338 -65.78 16.36 14.11
C VAL A 338 -66.72 15.46 14.92
N HIS A 339 -66.19 14.37 15.48
CA HIS A 339 -66.95 13.44 16.33
C HIS A 339 -66.27 13.35 17.69
N ILE A 340 -66.93 13.90 18.72
CA ILE A 340 -66.49 13.79 20.11
C ILE A 340 -67.38 12.76 20.81
N LYS A 341 -66.78 11.67 21.32
CA LYS A 341 -67.49 10.58 21.99
C LYS A 341 -66.95 10.40 23.41
N GLY A 342 -67.73 10.83 24.40
CA GLY A 342 -67.43 10.60 25.83
C GLY A 342 -68.18 9.40 26.38
N ALA A 343 -67.55 8.66 27.30
CA ALA A 343 -68.05 7.38 27.82
C ALA A 343 -69.35 7.48 28.64
N THR A 344 -69.58 8.60 29.33
CA THR A 344 -70.71 8.79 30.24
C THR A 344 -71.82 9.67 29.65
N GLY A 345 -71.74 10.03 28.36
CA GLY A 345 -72.70 10.92 27.70
C GLY A 345 -72.63 12.40 28.12
N HIS A 346 -71.81 12.75 29.12
CA HIS A 346 -71.49 14.12 29.55
C HIS A 346 -69.97 14.37 29.50
N GLN A 347 -69.51 15.62 29.67
CA GLN A 347 -68.09 16.03 29.53
C GLN A 347 -67.49 15.82 28.12
N GLN A 348 -68.30 15.99 27.07
CA GLN A 348 -67.86 15.82 25.68
C GLN A 348 -67.40 17.15 25.06
N LEU A 349 -68.21 18.19 25.19
CA LEU A 349 -67.89 19.54 24.72
C LEU A 349 -68.16 20.52 25.86
N ARG A 350 -67.17 21.36 26.18
CA ARG A 350 -67.30 22.43 27.17
C ARG A 350 -66.98 23.78 26.54
N LEU A 351 -67.89 24.74 26.70
CA LEU A 351 -67.68 26.14 26.35
C LEU A 351 -67.45 26.90 27.66
N GLU A 352 -66.21 27.26 27.98
CA GLU A 352 -65.89 27.72 29.34
C GLU A 352 -66.37 29.15 29.64
N THR A 353 -66.32 30.03 28.64
CA THR A 353 -66.71 31.44 28.80
C THR A 353 -68.16 31.63 28.37
N ALA A 354 -68.99 32.13 29.29
CA ALA A 354 -70.39 32.48 29.01
C ALA A 354 -70.47 33.81 28.24
N TYR A 355 -71.50 33.95 27.41
CA TYR A 355 -71.82 35.18 26.71
C TYR A 355 -73.34 35.30 26.57
N THR A 356 -73.89 36.40 27.10
CA THR A 356 -75.31 36.75 26.96
C THR A 356 -75.47 37.80 25.87
N PRO A 357 -76.02 37.43 24.70
CA PRO A 357 -76.40 38.43 23.70
C PRO A 357 -77.38 39.45 24.29
N THR A 358 -77.14 40.72 24.05
CA THR A 358 -77.97 41.84 24.52
C THR A 358 -79.35 41.90 23.86
N GLY A 359 -79.53 41.19 22.74
CA GLY A 359 -80.81 41.01 22.06
C GLY A 359 -80.62 40.30 20.72
N THR A 360 -81.72 40.08 19.97
CA THR A 360 -81.64 39.46 18.62
C THR A 360 -80.73 40.23 17.68
N ALA A 361 -80.69 41.56 17.80
CA ALA A 361 -79.88 42.45 16.97
C ALA A 361 -78.43 42.64 17.47
N ASP A 362 -78.01 41.97 18.54
CA ASP A 362 -76.63 42.09 19.05
C ASP A 362 -75.62 41.72 17.95
N ALA A 363 -74.70 42.62 17.63
CA ALA A 363 -73.78 42.52 16.51
C ALA A 363 -72.60 41.57 16.75
N ASN A 364 -72.32 41.20 18.00
CA ASN A 364 -71.21 40.32 18.32
C ASN A 364 -71.49 38.90 17.83
N GLY A 365 -70.44 38.24 17.35
CA GLY A 365 -70.47 36.85 16.86
C GLY A 365 -70.84 36.70 15.38
N ALA A 366 -70.47 35.55 14.81
CA ALA A 366 -70.70 35.16 13.43
C ALA A 366 -71.78 34.08 13.32
N ILE A 367 -72.44 33.98 12.15
CA ILE A 367 -73.46 32.96 11.88
C ILE A 367 -72.92 31.55 12.16
N GLY A 368 -73.69 30.74 12.88
CA GLY A 368 -73.34 29.37 13.27
C GLY A 368 -72.62 29.26 14.61
N GLN A 369 -72.21 30.38 15.22
CA GLN A 369 -71.63 30.36 16.56
C GLN A 369 -72.70 30.08 17.62
N VAL A 370 -72.25 29.40 18.67
CA VAL A 370 -73.05 29.05 19.84
C VAL A 370 -72.52 29.76 21.08
N ALA A 371 -73.43 30.17 21.96
CA ALA A 371 -73.10 30.78 23.24
C ALA A 371 -74.09 30.31 24.30
N TRP A 372 -73.80 30.58 25.57
CA TRP A 372 -74.66 30.18 26.68
C TRP A 372 -74.54 31.17 27.84
N ASP A 373 -75.58 31.21 28.67
CA ASP A 373 -75.57 31.81 30.00
C ASP A 373 -76.37 30.95 30.99
N THR A 374 -76.63 31.47 32.18
CA THR A 374 -77.35 30.76 33.24
C THR A 374 -78.76 30.33 32.85
N THR A 375 -79.39 30.97 31.87
CA THR A 375 -80.82 30.79 31.55
C THR A 375 -81.05 30.29 30.13
N TYR A 376 -80.12 30.50 29.21
CA TYR A 376 -80.34 30.26 27.79
C TYR A 376 -79.12 29.65 27.09
N PHE A 377 -79.43 28.83 26.10
CA PHE A 377 -78.51 28.48 25.05
C PHE A 377 -78.81 29.32 23.80
N TYR A 378 -77.76 29.81 23.14
CA TYR A 378 -77.86 30.74 22.02
C TYR A 378 -77.21 30.17 20.76
N ILE A 379 -77.81 30.49 19.61
CA ILE A 379 -77.20 30.30 18.30
C ILE A 379 -77.35 31.56 17.45
N LYS A 380 -76.25 31.98 16.82
CA LYS A 380 -76.24 33.11 15.90
C LYS A 380 -76.73 32.64 14.53
N THR A 381 -77.83 33.23 14.06
CA THR A 381 -78.41 32.94 12.74
C THR A 381 -78.27 34.15 11.81
N SER A 382 -78.60 34.00 10.54
CA SER A 382 -78.72 35.13 9.60
C SER A 382 -79.75 36.18 10.07
N ALA A 383 -80.75 35.76 10.85
CA ALA A 383 -81.76 36.63 11.46
C ALA A 383 -81.39 37.11 12.87
N GLY A 384 -80.10 37.09 13.23
CA GLY A 384 -79.59 37.51 14.53
C GLY A 384 -79.52 36.39 15.58
N TRP A 385 -79.28 36.76 16.84
CA TRP A 385 -79.20 35.80 17.95
C TRP A 385 -80.59 35.22 18.27
N LYS A 386 -80.65 33.90 18.28
CA LYS A 386 -81.81 33.13 18.75
C LYS A 386 -81.43 32.38 20.01
N ARG A 387 -82.41 32.20 20.89
CA ARG A 387 -82.20 31.54 22.18
C ARG A 387 -83.25 30.47 22.40
N THR A 388 -82.86 29.42 23.09
CA THR A 388 -83.77 28.45 23.69
C THR A 388 -83.55 28.48 25.20
N ALA A 389 -84.63 28.36 25.97
CA ALA A 389 -84.53 28.24 27.42
C ALA A 389 -83.65 27.04 27.75
N ALA A 390 -82.60 27.26 28.53
CA ALA A 390 -81.71 26.20 28.98
C ALA A 390 -82.44 25.40 30.07
N LEU A 391 -83.30 24.47 29.62
CA LEU A 391 -83.91 23.40 30.42
C LEU A 391 -84.66 23.91 31.67
N ALA A 392 -85.91 24.36 31.47
CA ALA A 392 -86.80 24.73 32.56
C ALA A 392 -87.15 23.52 33.43
N THR A 393 -86.42 23.33 34.54
CA THR A 393 -86.57 22.24 35.54
C THR A 393 -86.44 20.83 34.95
N PHE A 394 -85.49 20.06 35.50
CA PHE A 394 -85.13 18.74 34.98
C PHE A 394 -86.14 17.65 35.36
#